data_AF-A0A848T1G3-F1
#
_entry.id   AF-A0A848T1G3-F1
#
_cell.length_a   1.000
_cell.length_b   1.000
_cell.length_c   1.000
_cell.angle_alpha   90.00
_cell.angle_beta   90.00
_cell.angle_gamma   90.00
#
_symmetry.space_group_name_H-M   'P 1'
#
loop_
_entity.id
_entity.type
_entity.pdbx_description
1 polymer ?
#
loop_
_entity_poly.entity_id
_entity_poly.type
_entity_poly.pdbx_seq_one_letter_code
_entity_poly.pdbx_strand_id
1 'polypeptide(L)'
;LAGLPTLGEATDVLTAAARLIGVISLAVLAGFAVHRIVGPATRPDRLRAIDGASAIALGVVVVGLMSALGPALRSEPANVALWLGFAVAVNFGLQVLAWRATGEVGYAIQAGNRNIALFLVALPPAVTDPILIFIGCYQIPMYLTPMIMARLYRRVTV
;
A
#
# COMPACT_ATOMS: atom_id res chain seq x y z
N LEU A 1 19.98 31.15 -0.30
CA LEU A 1 19.39 30.02 0.46
C LEU A 1 17.94 29.75 0.00
N ALA A 2 17.70 29.73 -1.32
CA ALA A 2 16.40 29.44 -1.93
C ALA A 2 16.51 28.08 -2.61
N GLY A 3 15.97 27.02 -2.00
CA GLY A 3 16.09 25.67 -2.56
C GLY A 3 15.97 24.50 -1.59
N LEU A 4 15.64 24.72 -0.32
CA LEU A 4 15.22 23.59 0.51
C LEU A 4 13.74 23.30 0.21
N PRO A 5 13.37 22.07 -0.19
CA PRO A 5 11.98 21.70 -0.30
C PRO A 5 11.39 21.86 1.09
N THR A 6 10.48 22.81 1.25
CA THR A 6 9.66 22.89 2.45
C THR A 6 8.72 21.69 2.39
N LEU A 7 9.21 20.53 2.86
CA LEU A 7 8.37 19.70 3.72
C LEU A 7 7.62 20.72 4.60
N GLY A 8 6.29 20.67 4.64
CA GLY A 8 5.50 21.59 5.47
C GLY A 8 6.11 21.74 6.87
N GLU A 9 5.73 22.79 7.61
CA GLU A 9 6.32 23.06 8.92
C GLU A 9 6.56 21.74 9.68
N ALA A 10 7.73 21.53 10.30
CA ALA A 10 8.09 20.20 10.82
C ALA A 10 6.98 19.59 11.69
N THR A 11 6.21 20.44 12.36
CA THR A 11 4.93 20.17 13.02
C THR A 11 3.92 19.38 12.19
N ASP A 12 3.68 19.71 10.92
CA ASP A 12 2.77 19.00 10.01
C ASP A 12 3.23 17.57 9.75
N VAL A 13 4.53 17.39 9.48
CA VAL A 13 5.12 16.06 9.23
C VAL A 13 5.04 15.20 10.49
N LEU A 14 5.40 15.77 11.64
CA LEU A 14 5.31 15.09 12.93
C LEU A 14 3.85 14.73 13.27
N THR A 15 2.90 15.63 12.98
CA THR A 15 1.48 15.39 13.23
C THR A 15 0.94 14.27 12.33
N ALA A 16 1.27 14.27 11.04
CA ALA A 16 0.90 13.20 10.12
C ALA A 16 1.49 11.85 10.55
N ALA A 17 2.76 11.83 10.94
CA ALA A 17 3.43 10.63 11.44
C ALA A 17 2.79 10.12 12.74
N ALA A 18 2.53 11.00 13.71
CA ALA A 18 1.87 10.67 14.96
C ALA A 18 0.45 10.14 14.74
N ARG A 19 -0.31 10.76 13.83
CA ARG A 19 -1.65 10.28 13.43
C ARG A 19 -1.58 8.89 12.80
N LEU A 20 -0.63 8.67 11.90
CA LEU A 20 -0.44 7.37 11.26
C LEU A 20 -0.10 6.28 12.29
N ILE A 21 0.86 6.55 13.18
CA ILE A 21 1.22 5.65 14.28
C ILE A 21 -0.01 5.38 15.15
N GLY A 22 -0.73 6.42 15.57
CA GLY A 22 -1.91 6.29 16.40
C GLY A 22 -2.99 5.40 15.76
N VAL A 23 -3.29 5.59 14.47
CA VAL A 23 -4.28 4.76 13.77
C VAL A 23 -3.82 3.31 13.65
N ILE A 24 -2.57 3.07 13.25
CA ILE A 24 -2.04 1.70 13.14
C ILE A 24 -2.05 1.03 14.52
N SER A 25 -1.53 1.69 15.55
CA SER A 25 -1.49 1.17 16.91
C SER A 25 -2.89 0.85 17.43
N LEU A 26 -3.87 1.74 17.22
CA LEU A 26 -5.25 1.51 17.64
C LEU A 26 -5.86 0.31 16.92
N ALA A 27 -5.68 0.20 15.60
CA ALA A 27 -6.18 -0.93 14.82
C ALA A 27 -5.55 -2.26 15.26
N VAL A 28 -4.23 -2.26 15.53
CA VAL A 28 -3.51 -3.44 16.03
C VAL A 28 -4.00 -3.83 17.42
N LEU A 29 -4.14 -2.88 18.35
CA LEU A 29 -4.65 -3.13 19.70
C LEU A 29 -6.08 -3.66 19.67
N ALA A 30 -6.95 -3.10 18.82
CA ALA A 30 -8.30 -3.60 18.61
C ALA A 30 -8.27 -5.04 18.08
N GLY A 31 -7.41 -5.34 17.11
CA GLY A 31 -7.20 -6.71 16.60
C GLY A 31 -6.80 -7.69 17.71
N PHE A 32 -5.85 -7.32 18.56
CA PHE A 32 -5.46 -8.14 19.72
C PHE A 32 -6.57 -8.29 20.76
N ALA A 33 -7.35 -7.23 21.04
CA ALA A 33 -8.48 -7.29 21.96
C ALA A 33 -9.56 -8.25 21.44
N VAL A 34 -9.92 -8.15 20.16
CA VAL A 34 -10.86 -9.07 19.51
C VAL A 34 -10.32 -10.50 19.54
N HIS A 35 -9.04 -10.70 19.21
CA HIS A 35 -8.39 -12.02 19.27
C HIS A 35 -8.45 -12.62 20.68
N ARG A 36 -8.28 -11.80 21.72
CA ARG A 36 -8.35 -12.24 23.11
C ARG A 36 -9.76 -12.63 23.54
N ILE A 37 -10.79 -11.96 23.02
CA ILE A 37 -12.21 -12.23 23.36
C ILE A 37 -12.75 -13.43 22.58
N VAL A 38 -12.48 -13.50 21.27
CA VAL A 38 -13.00 -14.55 20.36
C VAL A 38 -12.16 -15.84 20.44
N GLY A 39 -10.95 -15.74 20.98
CA GLY A 39 -9.97 -16.81 21.07
C GLY A 39 -9.24 -17.09 19.75
N PRO A 40 -8.29 -18.04 19.76
CA PRO A 40 -7.42 -18.31 18.61
C PRO A 40 -8.22 -18.68 17.36
N ALA A 41 -7.87 -18.08 16.23
CA ALA A 41 -8.34 -18.49 14.91
C ALA A 41 -7.51 -19.68 14.39
N THR A 42 -7.45 -20.77 15.13
CA THR A 42 -6.69 -21.98 14.72
C THR A 42 -7.51 -22.90 13.83
N ARG A 43 -8.85 -22.73 13.80
CA ARG A 43 -9.74 -23.51 12.93
C ARG A 43 -9.66 -22.99 11.49
N PRO A 44 -9.47 -23.86 10.48
CA PRO A 44 -9.40 -23.48 9.08
C PRO A 44 -10.57 -22.61 8.61
N ASP A 45 -11.79 -22.89 9.09
CA ASP A 45 -12.97 -22.13 8.67
C ASP A 45 -12.98 -20.68 9.19
N ARG A 46 -12.42 -20.43 10.39
CA ARG A 46 -12.28 -19.07 10.93
C ARG A 46 -11.23 -18.27 10.17
N LEU A 47 -10.11 -18.91 9.81
CA LEU A 47 -9.07 -18.30 8.99
C LEU A 47 -9.63 -17.89 7.62
N ARG A 48 -10.34 -18.79 6.94
CA ARG A 48 -11.01 -18.49 5.67
C ARG A 48 -12.00 -17.33 5.78
N ALA A 49 -12.76 -17.25 6.88
CA ALA A 49 -13.70 -16.16 7.11
C ALA A 49 -12.98 -14.81 7.29
N ILE A 50 -11.85 -14.79 8.02
CA ILE A 50 -11.01 -13.60 8.20
C ILE A 50 -10.37 -13.17 6.87
N ASP A 51 -9.87 -14.13 6.10
CA ASP A 51 -9.29 -13.87 4.77
C ASP A 51 -10.35 -13.30 3.82
N GLY A 52 -11.55 -13.88 3.81
CA GLY A 52 -12.69 -13.39 3.03
C GLY A 52 -13.12 -11.98 3.44
N ALA A 53 -13.25 -11.70 4.74
CA ALA A 53 -13.57 -10.36 5.24
C ALA A 53 -12.51 -9.34 4.86
N SER A 54 -11.22 -9.71 4.95
CA SER A 54 -10.09 -8.87 4.55
C SER A 54 -10.11 -8.59 3.06
N ALA A 55 -10.41 -9.59 2.22
CA ALA A 55 -10.55 -9.43 0.79
C ALA A 55 -11.70 -8.48 0.41
N ILE A 56 -12.85 -8.58 1.10
CA ILE A 56 -13.98 -7.66 0.90
C ILE A 56 -13.59 -6.23 1.29
N ALA A 57 -12.99 -6.04 2.47
CA ALA A 57 -12.54 -4.73 2.94
C ALA A 57 -11.53 -4.10 1.96
N LEU A 58 -10.58 -4.90 1.47
CA LEU A 58 -9.62 -4.48 0.46
C LEU A 58 -10.30 -4.10 -0.86
N GLY A 59 -11.29 -4.88 -1.29
CA GLY A 59 -12.10 -4.58 -2.48
C GLY A 59 -12.83 -3.24 -2.37
N VAL A 60 -13.45 -2.95 -1.22
CA VAL A 60 -14.10 -1.65 -0.98
C VAL A 60 -13.12 -0.50 -1.08
N VAL A 61 -11.92 -0.62 -0.47
CA VAL A 61 -10.88 0.40 -0.55
C VAL A 61 -10.44 0.63 -2.00
N VAL A 62 -10.24 -0.44 -2.78
CA VAL A 62 -9.86 -0.34 -4.19
C VAL A 62 -10.93 0.37 -5.00
N VAL A 63 -12.21 -0.01 -4.84
CA VAL A 63 -13.32 0.64 -5.54
C VAL A 63 -13.36 2.14 -5.20
N GLY A 64 -13.18 2.49 -3.93
CA GLY A 64 -13.10 3.89 -3.50
C GLY A 64 -11.96 4.66 -4.20
N LEU A 65 -10.76 4.08 -4.25
CA LEU A 65 -9.61 4.67 -4.95
C LEU A 65 -9.85 4.83 -6.46
N MET A 66 -10.52 3.85 -7.08
CA MET A 66 -10.83 3.90 -8.51
C MET A 66 -11.83 5.00 -8.88
N SER A 67 -12.57 5.54 -7.91
CA SER A 67 -13.46 6.70 -8.14
C SER A 67 -12.69 7.94 -8.63
N ALA A 68 -11.42 8.09 -8.27
CA ALA A 68 -10.56 9.16 -8.77
C ALA A 68 -9.82 8.77 -10.06
N LEU A 69 -9.40 7.50 -10.17
CA LEU A 69 -8.64 7.03 -11.33
C LEU A 69 -9.50 6.92 -12.61
N GLY A 70 -10.76 6.50 -12.50
CA GLY A 70 -11.67 6.34 -13.63
C GLY A 70 -11.91 7.64 -14.42
N PRO A 71 -12.25 8.76 -13.76
CA PRO A 71 -12.29 10.08 -14.40
C PRO A 71 -10.95 10.49 -15.00
N ALA A 72 -9.85 10.35 -14.24
CA ALA A 72 -8.51 10.72 -14.69
C ALA A 72 -8.05 9.97 -15.95
N LEU A 73 -8.43 8.70 -16.11
CA LEU A 73 -8.17 7.92 -17.33
C LEU A 73 -8.84 8.51 -18.57
N ARG A 74 -9.98 9.19 -18.41
CA ARG A 74 -10.73 9.80 -19.53
C ARG A 74 -10.27 11.22 -19.82
N SER A 75 -9.97 12.01 -18.78
CA SER A 75 -9.54 13.41 -18.94
C SER A 75 -8.05 13.56 -19.20
N GLU A 76 -7.22 12.75 -18.54
CA GLU A 76 -5.76 12.92 -18.47
C GLU A 76 -5.01 11.56 -18.60
N PRO A 77 -5.25 10.78 -19.67
CA PRO A 77 -4.69 9.43 -19.81
C PRO A 77 -3.16 9.38 -19.79
N ALA A 78 -2.50 10.43 -20.32
CA ALA A 78 -1.04 10.52 -20.31
C ALA A 78 -0.48 10.65 -18.89
N ASN A 79 -1.14 11.44 -18.03
CA ASN A 79 -0.76 11.60 -16.63
C ASN A 79 -0.92 10.27 -15.87
N VAL A 80 -2.03 9.57 -16.11
CA VAL A 80 -2.25 8.23 -15.53
C VAL A 80 -1.19 7.24 -15.97
N ALA A 81 -0.84 7.21 -17.26
CA ALA A 81 0.19 6.32 -17.79
C ALA A 81 1.57 6.62 -17.16
N LEU A 82 1.91 7.89 -16.96
CA LEU A 82 3.14 8.30 -16.30
C LEU A 82 3.18 7.81 -14.84
N TRP A 83 2.12 8.06 -14.08
CA TRP A 83 2.04 7.62 -12.68
C TRP A 83 2.00 6.10 -12.54
N LEU A 84 1.34 5.39 -13.46
CA LEU A 84 1.33 3.95 -13.50
C LEU A 84 2.72 3.39 -13.81
N GLY A 85 3.42 3.95 -14.81
CA GLY A 85 4.79 3.57 -15.12
C GLY A 85 5.72 3.78 -13.93
N PHE A 86 5.61 4.93 -13.26
CA PHE A 86 6.36 5.22 -12.04
C PHE A 86 6.02 4.25 -10.91
N ALA A 87 4.74 3.97 -10.66
CA ALA A 87 4.31 3.03 -9.64
C ALA A 87 4.83 1.61 -9.89
N VAL A 88 4.79 1.13 -11.14
CA VAL A 88 5.36 -0.17 -11.54
C VAL A 88 6.87 -0.20 -11.30
N ALA A 89 7.58 0.86 -11.70
CA ALA A 89 9.02 0.97 -11.53
C ALA A 89 9.43 0.97 -10.05
N VAL A 90 8.75 1.76 -9.21
CA VAL A 90 9.05 1.82 -7.78
C VAL A 90 8.68 0.51 -7.09
N ASN A 91 7.49 -0.04 -7.34
CA ASN A 91 7.02 -1.25 -6.70
C ASN A 91 7.95 -2.43 -7.04
N PHE A 92 8.05 -2.81 -8.32
CA PHE A 92 8.88 -3.96 -8.71
C PHE A 92 10.37 -3.69 -8.60
N GLY A 93 10.82 -2.45 -8.84
CA GLY A 93 12.21 -2.07 -8.69
C GLY A 93 12.71 -2.27 -7.26
N LEU A 94 11.95 -1.81 -6.26
CA LEU A 94 12.29 -2.05 -4.85
C LEU A 94 12.27 -3.53 -4.50
N GLN A 95 11.29 -4.30 -5.00
CA GLN A 95 11.28 -5.76 -4.78
C GLN A 95 12.54 -6.42 -5.36
N VAL A 96 12.93 -6.09 -6.59
CA VAL A 96 14.11 -6.66 -7.24
C VAL A 96 15.39 -6.24 -6.53
N LEU A 97 15.54 -4.97 -6.15
CA LEU A 97 16.72 -4.48 -5.44
C LEU A 97 16.86 -5.15 -4.07
N ALA A 98 15.79 -5.20 -3.29
CA ALA A 98 15.78 -5.85 -1.97
C ALA A 98 16.06 -7.35 -2.08
N TRP A 99 15.48 -8.02 -3.09
CA TRP A 99 15.75 -9.42 -3.36
C TRP A 99 17.21 -9.67 -3.75
N ARG A 100 17.81 -8.83 -4.61
CA ARG A 100 19.22 -8.95 -4.99
C ARG A 100 20.17 -8.68 -3.81
N ALA A 101 19.79 -7.81 -2.89
CA ALA A 101 20.60 -7.46 -1.72
C ALA A 101 20.54 -8.53 -0.61
N THR A 102 19.41 -9.21 -0.45
CA THR A 102 19.17 -10.11 0.70
C THR A 102 19.01 -11.58 0.31
N GLY A 103 18.61 -11.89 -0.92
CA GLY A 103 18.16 -13.21 -1.34
C GLY A 103 16.76 -13.60 -0.81
N GLU A 104 16.19 -12.82 0.10
CA GLU A 104 14.96 -13.16 0.80
C GLU A 104 13.71 -12.64 0.08
N VAL A 105 12.89 -13.56 -0.41
CA VAL A 105 11.63 -13.23 -1.11
C VAL A 105 10.65 -12.47 -0.19
N GLY A 106 10.54 -12.88 1.08
CA GLY A 106 9.64 -12.23 2.03
C GLY A 106 10.00 -10.77 2.28
N TYR A 107 11.29 -10.46 2.42
CA TYR A 107 11.77 -9.10 2.58
C TYR A 107 11.58 -8.27 1.30
N ALA A 108 11.87 -8.88 0.14
CA ALA A 108 11.68 -8.25 -1.15
C ALA A 108 10.24 -7.79 -1.40
N ILE A 109 9.27 -8.68 -1.16
CA ILE A 109 7.84 -8.36 -1.30
C ILE A 109 7.46 -7.19 -0.39
N GLN A 110 7.92 -7.17 0.86
CA GLN A 110 7.64 -6.10 1.82
C GLN A 110 8.26 -4.75 1.42
N ALA A 111 9.45 -4.77 0.81
CA ALA A 111 10.14 -3.56 0.37
C ALA A 111 9.36 -2.85 -0.75
N GLY A 112 8.83 -3.60 -1.72
CA GLY A 112 8.11 -3.01 -2.85
C GLY A 112 6.59 -2.94 -2.71
N ASN A 113 5.93 -3.75 -1.88
CA ASN A 113 4.49 -3.67 -1.62
C ASN A 113 4.20 -2.93 -0.33
N ARG A 114 4.33 -1.61 -0.38
CA ARG A 114 4.01 -0.73 0.75
C ARG A 114 2.51 -0.41 0.77
N ASN A 115 1.92 -0.25 1.95
CA ASN A 115 0.52 0.18 2.05
C ASN A 115 0.41 1.71 1.87
N ILE A 116 0.39 2.16 0.61
CA ILE A 116 0.30 3.58 0.26
C ILE A 116 -1.07 4.18 0.61
N ALA A 117 -2.13 3.38 0.70
CA ALA A 117 -3.46 3.86 1.08
C ALA A 117 -3.51 4.48 2.49
N LEU A 118 -2.57 4.13 3.37
CA LEU A 118 -2.43 4.75 4.69
C LEU A 118 -2.20 6.27 4.64
N PHE A 119 -1.69 6.80 3.53
CA PHE A 119 -1.58 8.25 3.35
C PHE A 119 -2.93 8.96 3.37
N LEU A 120 -4.00 8.32 2.87
CA LEU A 120 -5.36 8.89 2.91
C LEU A 120 -5.90 9.07 4.33
N VAL A 121 -5.37 8.29 5.26
CA VAL A 121 -5.75 8.34 6.67
C VAL A 121 -4.89 9.34 7.42
N ALA A 122 -3.60 9.42 7.09
CA ALA A 122 -2.64 10.24 7.82
C ALA A 122 -2.61 11.71 7.39
N LEU A 123 -2.72 11.96 6.09
CA LEU A 123 -2.54 13.28 5.50
C LEU A 123 -3.88 14.02 5.30
N PRO A 124 -3.88 15.36 5.31
CA PRO A 124 -5.05 16.15 4.98
C PRO A 124 -5.38 16.10 3.48
N PRO A 125 -6.64 16.32 3.07
CA PRO A 125 -7.07 16.31 1.67
C PRO A 125 -6.22 17.17 0.74
N ALA A 126 -5.83 18.36 1.18
CA ALA A 126 -4.98 19.27 0.41
C ALA A 126 -3.63 18.67 -0.01
N VAL A 127 -3.13 17.66 0.71
CA VAL A 127 -1.89 16.94 0.39
C VAL A 127 -2.18 15.64 -0.36
N THR A 128 -3.29 14.96 -0.07
CA THR A 128 -3.63 13.68 -0.71
C THR A 128 -4.23 13.82 -2.10
N ASP A 129 -5.01 14.87 -2.36
CA ASP A 129 -5.73 15.05 -3.63
C ASP A 129 -4.76 15.08 -4.84
N PRO A 130 -3.62 15.80 -4.80
CA PRO A 130 -2.67 15.81 -5.91
C PRO A 130 -1.99 14.46 -6.18
N ILE A 131 -1.88 13.59 -5.17
CA ILE A 131 -1.23 12.28 -5.29
C ILE A 131 -2.24 11.14 -5.44
N LEU A 132 -3.55 11.42 -5.44
CA LEU A 132 -4.59 10.40 -5.42
C LEU A 132 -4.54 9.47 -6.65
N ILE A 133 -4.19 10.03 -7.83
CA ILE A 133 -3.97 9.24 -9.06
C ILE A 133 -2.82 8.27 -8.85
N PHE A 134 -1.70 8.71 -8.26
CA PHE A 134 -0.57 7.84 -7.95
C PHE A 134 -0.96 6.74 -6.96
N ILE A 135 -1.69 7.07 -5.89
CA ILE A 135 -2.18 6.09 -4.90
C ILE A 135 -3.04 5.03 -5.61
N GLY A 136 -3.96 5.44 -6.49
CA GLY A 136 -4.78 4.54 -7.29
C GLY A 136 -3.95 3.66 -8.22
N CYS A 137 -3.01 4.24 -8.98
CA CYS A 137 -2.12 3.52 -9.89
C CYS A 137 -1.25 2.49 -9.16
N TYR A 138 -0.79 2.79 -7.94
CA TYR A 138 0.08 1.91 -7.15
C TYR A 138 -0.59 0.60 -6.74
N GLN A 139 -1.92 0.58 -6.69
CA GLN A 139 -2.67 -0.65 -6.41
C GLN A 139 -2.47 -1.71 -7.52
N ILE A 140 -2.28 -1.29 -8.76
CA ILE A 140 -2.15 -2.19 -9.92
C ILE A 140 -0.91 -3.10 -9.78
N PRO A 141 0.34 -2.59 -9.73
CA PRO A 141 1.50 -3.46 -9.58
C PRO A 141 1.48 -4.24 -8.26
N MET A 142 0.90 -3.69 -7.19
CA MET A 142 0.76 -4.38 -5.92
C MET A 142 -0.02 -5.69 -6.05
N TYR A 143 -1.22 -5.65 -6.65
CA TYR A 143 -2.02 -6.86 -6.86
C TYR A 143 -1.49 -7.79 -7.96
N LEU A 144 -0.71 -7.24 -8.90
CA LEU A 144 -0.05 -8.05 -9.93
C LEU A 144 1.22 -8.75 -9.44
N THR A 145 1.81 -8.34 -8.30
CA THR A 145 3.01 -8.95 -7.73
C THR A 145 2.99 -10.49 -7.73
N PRO A 146 1.99 -11.18 -7.15
CA PRO A 146 1.99 -12.64 -7.10
C PRO A 146 1.96 -13.29 -8.49
N MET A 147 1.42 -12.63 -9.52
CA MET A 147 1.42 -13.19 -10.88
C MET A 147 2.74 -12.94 -11.61
N ILE A 148 3.32 -11.75 -11.46
CA ILE A 148 4.51 -11.33 -12.21
C ILE A 148 5.79 -11.80 -11.49
N MET A 149 5.93 -11.51 -10.20
CA MET A 149 7.14 -11.79 -9.43
C MET A 149 7.26 -13.25 -9.00
N ALA A 150 6.16 -14.00 -8.85
CA ALA A 150 6.27 -15.43 -8.49
C ALA A 150 7.06 -16.24 -9.53
N ARG A 151 6.99 -15.86 -10.82
CA ARG A 151 7.76 -16.51 -11.89
C ARG A 151 9.25 -16.15 -11.82
N LEU A 152 9.57 -14.95 -11.35
CA LEU A 152 10.95 -14.51 -11.10
C LEU A 152 11.55 -15.22 -9.89
N TYR A 153 10.82 -15.27 -8.78
CA TYR A 153 11.28 -15.90 -7.55
C TYR A 153 11.42 -17.42 -7.68
N ARG A 154 10.47 -18.09 -8.35
CA ARG A 154 10.54 -19.55 -8.60
C ARG A 154 11.75 -19.99 -9.41
N ARG A 155 12.32 -19.14 -10.27
CA ARG A 155 13.48 -19.50 -11.09
C ARG A 155 14.78 -19.59 -10.30
N VAL A 156 14.77 -19.16 -9.04
CA VAL A 156 15.99 -18.99 -8.23
C VAL A 156 15.91 -19.77 -6.91
N THR A 157 14.74 -20.31 -6.56
CA THR A 157 14.57 -21.23 -5.41
C THR A 157 14.69 -22.71 -5.80
N VAL A 158 15.36 -23.02 -6.92
CA VAL A 158 15.75 -24.39 -7.31
C VAL A 158 17.24 -24.55 -7.10
#